data_AF-A0A5N1J198-F1
#
_entry.id   AF-A0A5N1J198-F1
#
_cell.length_a   1.000
_cell.length_b   1.000
_cell.length_c   1.000
_cell.angle_alpha   90.00
_cell.angle_beta   90.00
_cell.angle_gamma   90.00
#
_symmetry.space_group_name_H-M   'P 1'
#
loop_
_entity.id
_entity.type
_entity.pdbx_description
1 polymer ?
#
loop_
_entity_poly.entity_id
_entity_poly.type
_entity_poly.pdbx_seq_one_letter_code
_entity_poly.pdbx_strand_id
1 'polypeptide(L)'
;MTVDKLLSYLPDSVIAAYRYVSGQLFDKYFMGDKYFMGSQDKKSLTIKSFDSTMVAASAVLLKEGMPVGRKLKEGLGKKQVKFSISLSNGFPVEAAVSGKQAYLSEDVALGEFVLKSSNLKSSKKEQQVLVFDRGISSRDFGVQERKQDLKL
;
A
#
# COMPACT_ATOMS: atom_id res chain seq x y z
N MET A 1 -6.12 -5.13 -3.87
CA MET A 1 -7.31 -4.86 -3.03
C MET A 1 -8.12 -3.80 -3.73
N THR A 2 -9.45 -3.95 -3.88
CA THR A 2 -10.28 -2.94 -4.56
C THR A 2 -10.58 -1.75 -3.64
N VAL A 3 -10.83 -0.57 -4.23
CA VAL A 3 -11.26 0.65 -3.52
C VAL A 3 -12.49 0.38 -2.65
N ASP A 4 -13.35 -0.55 -3.05
CA ASP A 4 -14.53 -0.95 -2.27
C ASP A 4 -14.19 -1.50 -0.88
N LYS A 5 -13.08 -2.23 -0.76
CA LYS A 5 -12.60 -2.75 0.53
C LYS A 5 -12.01 -1.65 1.40
N LEU A 6 -11.51 -0.55 0.83
CA LEU A 6 -11.10 0.62 1.59
C LEU A 6 -12.33 1.35 2.15
N LEU A 7 -13.33 1.54 1.28
CA LEU A 7 -14.56 2.24 1.60
C LEU A 7 -15.36 1.53 2.69
N SER A 8 -15.28 0.20 2.78
CA SER A 8 -15.98 -0.56 3.83
C SER A 8 -15.55 -0.22 5.26
N TYR A 9 -14.36 0.38 5.46
CA TYR A 9 -13.90 0.80 6.79
C TYR A 9 -14.48 2.15 7.25
N LEU A 10 -15.14 2.88 6.34
CA LEU A 10 -15.56 4.26 6.53
C LEU A 10 -17.09 4.39 6.71
N PRO A 11 -17.58 5.44 7.39
CA PRO A 11 -18.99 5.80 7.38
C PRO A 11 -19.46 6.23 5.99
N ASP A 12 -20.74 6.02 5.66
CA ASP A 12 -21.30 6.30 4.33
C ASP A 12 -21.12 7.75 3.88
N SER A 13 -21.19 8.70 4.83
CA SER A 13 -20.92 10.11 4.57
C SER A 13 -19.48 10.39 4.12
N VAL A 14 -18.52 9.67 4.70
CA VAL A 14 -17.10 9.74 4.32
C VAL A 14 -16.85 9.01 3.01
N ILE A 15 -17.56 7.92 2.74
CA ILE A 15 -17.52 7.22 1.44
C ILE A 15 -18.00 8.15 0.32
N ALA A 16 -19.09 8.90 0.54
CA ALA A 16 -19.61 9.86 -0.43
C ALA A 16 -18.62 11.00 -0.69
N ALA A 17 -18.03 11.58 0.36
CA ALA A 17 -16.99 12.61 0.24
C ALA A 17 -15.72 12.07 -0.44
N TYR A 18 -15.30 10.84 -0.09
CA TYR A 18 -14.18 10.16 -0.75
C TYR A 18 -14.46 10.01 -2.24
N ARG A 19 -15.61 9.46 -2.65
CA ARG A 19 -15.93 9.26 -4.07
C ARG A 19 -15.90 10.58 -4.86
N TYR A 20 -16.36 11.66 -4.25
CA TYR A 20 -16.34 13.00 -4.83
C TYR A 20 -14.90 13.54 -5.00
N VAL A 21 -14.07 13.45 -3.96
CA VAL A 21 -12.69 13.95 -3.94
C VAL A 21 -11.75 13.05 -4.76
N SER A 22 -11.93 11.73 -4.66
CA SER A 22 -11.16 10.74 -5.39
C SER A 22 -11.44 10.81 -6.88
N GLY A 23 -12.67 11.09 -7.32
CA GLY A 23 -12.95 11.34 -8.73
C GLY A 23 -12.08 12.47 -9.29
N GLN A 24 -12.00 13.59 -8.57
CA GLN A 24 -11.20 14.75 -9.02
C GLN A 24 -9.68 14.54 -8.91
N LEU A 25 -9.20 13.85 -7.86
CA LEU A 25 -7.78 13.57 -7.65
C LEU A 25 -7.26 12.42 -8.54
N PHE A 26 -8.07 11.39 -8.76
CA PHE A 26 -7.73 10.26 -9.64
C PHE A 26 -7.57 10.75 -11.07
N ASP A 27 -8.49 11.58 -11.57
CA ASP A 27 -8.35 12.17 -12.90
C ASP A 27 -7.11 13.07 -13.02
N LYS A 28 -6.75 13.81 -11.96
CA LYS A 28 -5.58 14.71 -11.99
C LYS A 28 -4.23 13.97 -11.92
N TYR A 29 -4.11 12.92 -11.11
CA TYR A 29 -2.85 12.24 -10.84
C TYR A 29 -2.68 10.91 -11.60
N PHE A 30 -3.77 10.19 -11.89
CA PHE A 30 -3.71 8.92 -12.62
C PHE A 30 -3.97 9.08 -14.13
N MET A 31 -4.85 9.98 -14.60
CA MET A 31 -4.99 10.20 -16.06
C MET A 31 -3.84 10.99 -16.70
N GLY A 32 -2.94 11.58 -15.89
CA GLY A 32 -1.66 12.11 -16.37
C GLY A 32 -0.78 11.06 -17.07
N ASP A 33 -1.04 9.77 -16.84
CA ASP A 33 -0.35 8.62 -17.45
C ASP A 33 -0.29 8.68 -18.98
N LYS A 34 -1.38 9.12 -19.65
CA LYS A 34 -1.42 9.10 -21.12
C LYS A 34 -0.41 10.05 -21.76
N TYR A 35 0.07 11.06 -21.04
CA TYR A 35 0.99 12.06 -21.58
C TYR A 35 2.44 11.86 -21.13
N PHE A 36 2.70 11.13 -20.04
CA PHE A 36 4.06 10.93 -19.52
C PHE A 36 4.68 9.56 -19.88
N MET A 37 3.87 8.54 -20.15
CA MET A 37 4.37 7.23 -20.57
C MET A 37 4.92 7.20 -22.00
N GLY A 38 4.70 8.25 -22.78
CA GLY A 38 5.11 8.34 -24.20
C GLY A 38 6.60 8.61 -24.45
N SER A 39 7.41 8.82 -23.41
CA SER A 39 8.82 9.25 -23.56
C SER A 39 9.85 8.40 -22.82
N GLN A 40 9.50 7.21 -22.31
CA GLN A 40 10.50 6.34 -21.68
C GLN A 40 11.18 5.45 -22.73
N ASP A 41 12.43 5.82 -23.00
CA ASP A 41 13.36 5.13 -23.89
C ASP A 41 13.47 3.63 -23.57
N LYS A 42 13.56 2.85 -24.65
CA LYS A 42 13.86 1.41 -24.63
C LYS A 42 15.21 1.13 -23.94
N LYS A 43 15.24 1.00 -22.61
CA LYS A 43 16.32 0.34 -21.83
C LYS A 43 15.84 -0.14 -20.45
N SER A 44 14.96 -1.13 -20.48
CA SER A 44 14.82 -2.35 -19.63
C SER A 44 15.05 -2.36 -18.11
N LEU A 45 15.06 -1.23 -17.38
CA LEU A 45 15.13 -1.21 -15.92
C LEU A 45 13.92 -0.46 -15.32
N THR A 46 13.10 -1.16 -14.55
CA THR A 46 11.95 -0.60 -13.82
C THR A 46 12.29 -0.46 -12.34
N ILE A 47 12.15 0.73 -11.79
CA ILE A 47 12.30 0.96 -10.35
C ILE A 47 10.92 0.89 -9.72
N LYS A 48 10.74 -0.05 -8.79
CA LYS A 48 9.52 -0.17 -8.01
C LYS A 48 9.79 0.16 -6.56
N SER A 49 9.31 1.30 -6.10
CA SER A 49 9.44 1.70 -4.69
C SER A 49 8.19 1.35 -3.90
N PHE A 50 8.36 1.03 -2.62
CA PHE A 50 7.29 0.69 -1.70
C PHE A 50 7.46 1.49 -0.41
N ASP A 51 6.36 2.01 0.09
CA ASP A 51 6.32 2.71 1.37
C ASP A 51 5.00 2.41 2.10
N SER A 52 4.99 2.67 3.40
CA SER A 52 3.83 2.46 4.25
C SER A 52 3.70 3.54 5.32
N THR A 53 2.46 3.92 5.62
CA THR A 53 2.15 4.91 6.66
C THR A 53 0.93 4.49 7.47
N MET A 54 0.90 4.88 8.74
CA MET A 54 -0.24 4.62 9.62
C MET A 54 -1.02 5.90 9.87
N VAL A 55 -2.33 5.84 9.67
CA VAL A 55 -3.24 6.96 9.93
C VAL A 55 -4.16 6.58 11.07
N ALA A 56 -4.05 7.31 12.17
CA ALA A 56 -4.95 7.19 13.31
C ALA A 56 -6.10 8.19 13.18
N ALA A 57 -7.32 7.72 13.41
CA ALA A 57 -8.49 8.58 13.52
C ALA A 57 -9.30 8.18 14.76
N SER A 58 -10.24 9.04 15.14
CA SER A 58 -11.21 8.68 16.20
C SER A 58 -11.93 7.38 15.81
N ALA A 59 -12.18 6.49 16.76
CA ALA A 59 -12.97 5.28 16.48
C ALA A 59 -14.44 5.57 16.13
N VAL A 60 -14.89 6.80 16.32
CA VAL A 60 -16.17 7.29 15.77
C VAL A 60 -16.11 7.36 14.23
N LEU A 61 -14.92 7.64 13.68
CA LEU A 61 -14.67 7.73 12.23
C LEU A 61 -14.21 6.39 11.62
N LEU A 62 -13.50 5.56 12.39
CA LEU A 62 -13.06 4.23 11.95
C LEU A 62 -13.89 3.14 12.65
N LYS A 63 -14.81 2.53 11.89
CA LYS A 63 -15.61 1.39 12.38
C LYS A 63 -14.71 0.20 12.73
N GLU A 64 -13.69 -0.02 11.91
CA GLU A 64 -12.71 -1.11 12.03
C GLU A 64 -11.27 -0.56 11.94
N GLY A 65 -10.33 -1.26 12.55
CA GLY A 65 -8.92 -0.85 12.57
C GLY A 65 -8.17 -1.36 13.79
N MET A 66 -6.87 -1.06 13.83
CA MET A 66 -5.96 -1.47 14.90
C MET A 66 -6.16 -0.57 16.12
N PRO A 67 -6.57 -1.11 17.28
CA PRO A 67 -6.64 -0.33 18.51
C PRO A 67 -5.26 0.16 18.92
N VAL A 68 -5.13 1.47 19.16
CA VAL A 68 -3.86 2.11 19.52
C VAL A 68 -4.03 3.13 20.64
N GLY A 69 -2.91 3.40 21.34
CA GLY A 69 -2.90 4.26 22.50
C GLY A 69 -3.44 3.57 23.76
N ARG A 70 -3.71 4.37 24.80
CA ARG A 70 -4.19 3.86 26.08
C ARG A 70 -5.63 3.34 25.95
N LYS A 71 -5.89 2.13 26.47
CA LYS A 71 -7.26 1.63 26.63
C LYS A 71 -8.02 2.61 27.54
N LEU A 72 -9.16 3.10 27.06
CA LEU A 72 -10.04 3.95 27.85
C LEU A 72 -10.84 3.09 28.84
N LYS A 73 -11.14 3.65 30.02
CA LYS A 73 -12.04 3.01 30.99
C LYS A 73 -13.48 2.98 30.46
N GLU A 74 -13.88 4.01 29.72
CA GLU A 74 -15.18 4.14 29.07
C GLU A 74 -15.01 4.80 27.69
N GLY A 75 -15.85 4.43 26.72
CA GLY A 75 -15.84 4.99 25.37
C GLY A 75 -14.96 4.27 24.35
N LEU A 76 -14.99 4.74 23.10
CA LEU A 76 -14.24 4.14 21.99
C LEU A 76 -12.83 4.71 21.90
N GLY A 77 -11.81 3.86 22.07
CA GLY A 77 -10.40 4.23 21.97
C GLY A 77 -9.97 4.59 20.55
N LYS A 78 -8.76 5.16 20.37
CA LYS A 78 -8.23 5.48 19.04
C LYS A 78 -8.01 4.20 18.22
N LYS A 79 -8.33 4.27 16.93
CA LYS A 79 -8.02 3.22 15.96
C LYS A 79 -7.15 3.80 14.86
N GLN A 80 -6.34 2.94 14.25
CA GLN A 80 -5.57 3.30 13.08
C GLN A 80 -5.65 2.22 12.01
N VAL A 81 -5.39 2.63 10.78
CA VAL A 81 -5.19 1.73 9.65
C VAL A 81 -3.83 2.03 9.04
N LYS A 82 -3.20 1.01 8.48
CA LYS A 82 -1.94 1.16 7.75
C LYS A 82 -2.21 1.17 6.26
N PHE A 83 -1.68 2.16 5.57
CA PHE A 83 -1.69 2.29 4.12
C PHE A 83 -0.31 1.88 3.60
N SER A 84 -0.28 1.03 2.57
CA SER A 84 0.92 0.69 1.82
C SER A 84 0.72 1.10 0.38
N ILE A 85 1.75 1.65 -0.26
CA ILE A 85 1.71 2.08 -1.65
C ILE A 85 2.96 1.60 -2.38
N SER A 86 2.82 1.24 -3.64
CA SER A 86 3.95 1.02 -4.54
C SER A 86 3.91 2.01 -5.68
N LEU A 87 5.08 2.52 -6.03
CA LEU A 87 5.30 3.38 -7.19
C LEU A 87 6.16 2.64 -8.21
N SER A 88 5.77 2.64 -9.47
CA SER A 88 6.60 2.19 -10.59
C SER A 88 7.13 3.43 -11.32
N ASN A 89 8.44 3.60 -11.36
CA ASN A 89 9.11 4.78 -11.94
C ASN A 89 8.53 6.11 -11.42
N GLY A 90 8.18 6.16 -10.13
CA GLY A 90 7.61 7.34 -9.46
C GLY A 90 6.09 7.47 -9.55
N PHE A 91 5.40 6.60 -10.29
CA PHE A 91 3.95 6.64 -10.45
C PHE A 91 3.24 5.59 -9.59
N PRO A 92 2.16 5.94 -8.86
CA PRO A 92 1.45 4.99 -8.02
C PRO A 92 0.78 3.91 -8.86
N VAL A 93 1.12 2.64 -8.58
CA VAL A 93 0.58 1.50 -9.33
C VAL A 93 -0.25 0.55 -8.47
N GLU A 94 0.06 0.44 -7.18
CA GLU A 94 -0.68 -0.44 -6.27
C GLU A 94 -0.80 0.18 -4.88
N ALA A 95 -1.90 -0.09 -4.18
CA ALA A 95 -2.09 0.29 -2.80
C ALA A 95 -2.81 -0.80 -2.00
N ALA A 96 -2.56 -0.84 -0.69
CA ALA A 96 -3.23 -1.73 0.25
C ALA A 96 -3.54 -1.01 1.57
N VAL A 97 -4.61 -1.44 2.24
CA VAL A 97 -4.94 -0.99 3.58
C VAL A 97 -5.18 -2.15 4.51
N SER A 98 -4.57 -2.05 5.68
CA SER A 98 -4.54 -3.10 6.68
C SER A 98 -5.07 -2.57 8.01
N GLY A 99 -6.08 -3.26 8.54
CA GLY A 99 -6.73 -2.92 9.81
C GLY A 99 -6.53 -3.94 10.93
N LYS A 100 -5.80 -5.05 10.70
CA LYS A 100 -5.54 -6.07 11.72
C LYS A 100 -4.29 -5.74 12.53
N GLN A 101 -4.30 -6.04 13.83
CA GLN A 101 -3.22 -5.71 14.77
C GLN A 101 -1.83 -6.18 14.31
N ALA A 102 -1.73 -7.33 13.65
CA ALA A 102 -0.46 -7.86 13.14
C ALA A 102 0.24 -6.92 12.15
N TYR A 103 -0.53 -6.11 11.42
CA TYR A 103 -0.02 -5.15 10.43
C TYR A 103 0.52 -3.85 11.03
N LEU A 104 0.60 -3.73 12.37
CA LEU A 104 1.42 -2.68 12.98
C LEU A 104 2.89 -2.85 12.62
N SER A 105 3.35 -4.09 12.49
CA SER A 105 4.72 -4.41 12.06
C SER A 105 4.91 -4.14 10.57
N GLU A 106 5.96 -3.40 10.22
CA GLU A 106 6.40 -3.22 8.83
C GLU A 106 6.82 -4.54 8.17
N ASP A 107 7.48 -5.42 8.93
CA ASP A 107 7.87 -6.75 8.45
C ASP A 107 6.67 -7.56 7.94
N VAL A 108 5.49 -7.36 8.55
CA VAL A 108 4.25 -8.02 8.12
C VAL A 108 3.56 -7.19 7.02
N ALA A 109 3.35 -5.89 7.24
CA ALA A 109 2.55 -5.08 6.33
C ALA A 109 3.25 -4.83 4.99
N LEU A 110 4.43 -4.22 5.02
CA LEU A 110 5.18 -3.93 3.81
C LEU A 110 5.77 -5.21 3.23
N GLY A 111 6.21 -6.14 4.07
CA GLY A 111 6.73 -7.43 3.63
C GLY A 111 5.69 -8.24 2.82
N GLU A 112 4.47 -8.43 3.36
CA GLU A 112 3.41 -9.09 2.58
C GLU A 112 3.02 -8.30 1.34
N PHE A 113 3.04 -6.96 1.41
CA PHE A 113 2.65 -6.10 0.29
C PHE A 113 3.62 -6.22 -0.89
N VAL A 114 4.94 -6.18 -0.62
CA VAL A 114 5.99 -6.39 -1.63
C VAL A 114 5.84 -7.78 -2.26
N LEU A 115 5.73 -8.84 -1.45
CA LEU A 115 5.62 -10.23 -1.93
C LEU A 115 4.32 -10.51 -2.71
N LYS A 116 3.23 -9.79 -2.42
CA LYS A 116 1.94 -9.92 -3.11
C LYS A 116 1.84 -9.04 -4.35
N SER A 117 2.64 -7.98 -4.43
CA SER A 117 2.74 -7.08 -5.57
C SER A 117 3.27 -7.88 -6.77
N SER A 118 2.34 -8.46 -7.52
CA SER A 118 2.53 -9.59 -8.45
C SER A 118 3.34 -9.29 -9.71
N ASN A 119 4.26 -8.34 -9.65
CA ASN A 119 5.19 -7.96 -10.72
C ASN A 119 6.59 -8.59 -10.59
N LEU A 120 6.91 -9.27 -9.48
CA LEU A 120 8.10 -10.15 -9.39
C LEU A 120 8.04 -11.32 -10.39
N LYS A 121 6.85 -11.66 -10.90
CA LYS A 121 6.65 -12.73 -11.89
C LYS A 121 6.77 -12.25 -13.35
N SER A 122 7.25 -11.03 -13.60
CA SER A 122 7.44 -10.55 -14.97
C SER A 122 8.48 -11.41 -15.69
N SER A 123 8.00 -12.09 -16.72
CA SER A 123 8.68 -12.99 -17.65
C SER A 123 10.09 -12.54 -18.05
N LYS A 124 11.16 -12.99 -17.36
CA LYS A 124 12.61 -13.03 -17.74
C LYS A 124 13.26 -11.82 -18.48
N LYS A 125 12.55 -10.73 -18.79
CA LYS A 125 12.94 -9.71 -19.78
C LYS A 125 12.95 -8.29 -19.22
N GLU A 126 12.39 -8.06 -18.04
CA GLU A 126 12.39 -6.75 -17.38
C GLU A 126 13.25 -6.85 -16.13
N GLN A 127 14.34 -6.07 -16.08
CA GLN A 127 15.09 -5.92 -14.85
C GLN A 127 14.28 -5.01 -13.93
N GLN A 128 14.01 -5.46 -12.71
CA GLN A 128 13.29 -4.69 -11.71
C GLN A 128 14.19 -4.46 -10.50
N VAL A 129 14.22 -3.23 -10.00
CA VAL A 129 14.85 -2.87 -8.73
C VAL A 129 13.75 -2.54 -7.76
N LEU A 130 13.63 -3.35 -6.71
CA LEU A 130 12.68 -3.11 -5.61
C LEU A 130 13.35 -2.21 -4.58
N VAL A 131 12.67 -1.13 -4.21
CA VAL A 131 13.16 -0.15 -3.25
C VAL A 131 12.15 -0.04 -2.11
N PHE A 132 12.60 -0.26 -0.88
CA PHE A 132 11.80 -0.07 0.32
C PHE A 132 12.74 0.33 1.47
N ASP A 133 12.23 1.08 2.44
CA ASP A 133 13.03 1.48 3.60
C ASP A 133 13.37 0.28 4.50
N ARG A 134 14.38 0.43 5.37
CA ARG A 134 14.81 -0.55 6.38
C ARG A 134 13.78 -0.81 7.49
N GLY A 135 12.57 -0.26 7.37
CA GLY A 135 11.45 -0.61 8.24
C GLY A 135 11.15 -2.11 8.22
N ILE A 136 11.43 -2.79 7.10
CA ILE A 136 11.55 -4.25 7.05
C ILE A 136 12.95 -4.62 7.57
N SER A 137 12.99 -5.19 8.76
CA SER A 137 14.24 -5.52 9.46
C SER A 137 14.46 -7.02 9.62
N SER A 138 13.42 -7.83 9.35
CA SER A 138 13.48 -9.28 9.48
C SER A 138 14.34 -9.92 8.39
N ARG A 139 15.25 -10.81 8.82
CA ARG A 139 16.07 -11.64 7.90
C ARG A 139 15.21 -12.61 7.09
N ASP A 140 14.07 -13.02 7.63
CA ASP A 140 13.15 -13.97 6.99
C ASP A 140 12.55 -13.40 5.70
N PHE A 141 12.30 -12.10 5.65
CA PHE A 141 11.80 -11.43 4.44
C PHE A 141 12.78 -11.60 3.27
N GLY A 142 14.07 -11.29 3.47
CA GLY A 142 15.09 -11.46 2.43
C GLY A 142 15.33 -12.91 2.01
N VAL A 143 14.97 -13.89 2.85
CA VAL A 143 14.97 -15.31 2.48
C VAL A 143 13.73 -15.68 1.65
N GLN A 144 12.56 -15.12 1.99
CA GLN A 144 11.31 -15.34 1.25
C GLN A 144 11.34 -14.72 -0.15
N GLU A 145 11.85 -13.49 -0.28
CA GLU A 145 12.12 -12.81 -1.56
C GLU A 145 12.97 -13.71 -2.47
N ARG A 146 14.16 -14.13 -2.00
CA ARG A 146 15.05 -15.01 -2.77
C ARG A 146 14.41 -16.35 -3.15
N LYS A 147 13.56 -16.91 -2.28
CA LYS A 147 12.82 -18.14 -2.61
C LYS A 147 11.75 -17.91 -3.68
N GLN A 148 11.17 -16.71 -3.79
CA GLN A 148 10.28 -16.37 -4.90
C GLN A 148 11.07 -16.21 -6.21
N ASP A 149 12.25 -15.58 -6.17
CA ASP A 149 13.14 -15.46 -7.34
C ASP A 149 13.64 -16.81 -7.86
N LEU A 150 13.89 -17.77 -6.96
CA LEU A 150 14.39 -19.11 -7.28
C LEU A 150 13.29 -20.10 -7.70
N LYS A 151 12.00 -19.76 -7.56
CA LYS A 151 10.86 -20.56 -8.06
C LYS A 151 10.52 -20.23 -9.52
N LEU A 152 11.57 -20.13 -10.35
CA LEU A 152 11.51 -20.12 -11.81
C LEU A 152 11.45 -21.54 -12.37
#